data_AF-A0A9X1ZJP9-F1
#
_entry.id   AF-A0A9X1ZJP9-F1
#
_cell.length_a   1.000
_cell.length_b   1.000
_cell.length_c   1.000
_cell.angle_alpha   90.00
_cell.angle_beta   90.00
_cell.angle_gamma   90.00
#
_symmetry.space_group_name_H-M   'P 1'
#
loop_
_entity.id
_entity.type
_entity.pdbx_description
1 polymer ?
#
loop_
_entity_poly.entity_id
_entity_poly.type
_entity_poly.pdbx_seq_one_letter_code
_entity_poly.pdbx_strand_id
1 'polypeptide(L)'
;MSQQSYNNAAVTLNAISSGAASFVSTKRFFDDVNFPKGFKRCGDFTNKEAELLEQHGHALKALMEGTQLPGTPDEDQFVKVSQGALAPSTTLELLWAKYTKLAKGKPFYAVVGTIHTHNKSASAAIETDIDFDDIDDGEDIDDNDDNDDNAKD
;
A
#
# COMPACT_ATOMS: atom_id res chain seq x y z
N MET A 1 1.76 -37.73 -28.49
CA MET A 1 0.53 -37.77 -27.66
C MET A 1 0.95 -37.80 -26.21
N SER A 2 0.44 -36.84 -25.43
CA SER A 2 0.86 -36.47 -24.09
C SER A 2 0.80 -37.58 -23.06
N GLN A 3 1.79 -37.64 -22.18
CA GLN A 3 1.63 -38.20 -20.84
C GLN A 3 1.83 -37.07 -19.84
N GLN A 4 0.71 -36.56 -19.35
CA GLN A 4 0.61 -35.49 -18.37
C GLN A 4 0.97 -36.06 -17.00
N SER A 5 2.08 -35.61 -16.41
CA SER A 5 2.50 -35.95 -15.05
C SER A 5 1.60 -35.25 -14.02
N TYR A 6 0.73 -35.99 -13.33
CA TYR A 6 -0.03 -35.52 -12.18
C TYR A 6 0.61 -36.03 -10.89
N ASN A 7 1.59 -35.30 -10.35
CA ASN A 7 2.25 -35.64 -9.07
C ASN A 7 2.12 -34.52 -8.04
N ASN A 8 0.90 -34.05 -7.76
CA ASN A 8 0.68 -32.99 -6.76
C ASN A 8 -0.26 -33.38 -5.59
N ALA A 9 -0.71 -34.63 -5.50
CA ALA A 9 -1.66 -35.05 -4.45
C ALA A 9 -1.03 -35.41 -3.09
N ALA A 10 0.29 -35.55 -2.99
CA ALA A 10 0.94 -36.09 -1.80
C ALA A 10 1.52 -35.04 -0.82
N VAL A 11 1.55 -33.76 -1.20
CA VAL A 11 2.09 -32.69 -0.33
C VAL A 11 0.99 -32.04 0.54
N THR A 12 -0.28 -32.40 0.34
CA THR A 12 -1.43 -31.74 0.98
C THR A 12 -1.85 -32.32 2.33
N LEU A 13 -1.05 -33.19 2.96
CA LEU A 13 -1.43 -33.85 4.23
C LEU A 13 -0.63 -33.41 5.47
N ASN A 14 0.40 -32.56 5.34
CA ASN A 14 1.26 -32.21 6.49
C ASN A 14 1.16 -30.75 6.98
N ALA A 15 0.20 -29.96 6.49
CA ALA A 15 0.07 -28.53 6.80
C ALA A 15 -1.09 -28.21 7.78
N ILE A 16 -1.58 -29.19 8.55
CA ILE A 16 -2.88 -29.11 9.24
C ILE A 16 -2.83 -28.41 10.62
N SER A 17 -1.69 -27.86 11.07
CA SER A 17 -1.59 -27.41 12.48
C SER A 17 -1.35 -25.92 12.75
N SER A 18 -1.15 -25.06 11.75
CA SER A 18 -0.70 -23.69 12.05
C SER A 18 -1.28 -22.63 11.12
N GLY A 19 -2.60 -22.35 11.17
CA GLY A 19 -3.25 -21.15 10.57
C GLY A 19 -3.03 -20.88 9.06
N ALA A 20 -2.23 -21.69 8.39
CA ALA A 20 -1.73 -21.55 7.03
C ALA A 20 -2.41 -22.56 6.08
N ALA A 21 -3.38 -23.32 6.57
CA ALA A 21 -4.22 -24.21 5.79
C ALA A 21 -5.53 -23.56 5.29
N SER A 22 -5.95 -22.45 5.93
CA SER A 22 -6.99 -21.58 5.39
C SER A 22 -6.34 -20.79 4.24
N PHE A 23 -7.00 -20.64 3.08
CA PHE A 23 -6.47 -19.91 1.88
C PHE A 23 -5.41 -20.63 1.01
N VAL A 24 -5.48 -21.94 0.81
CA VAL A 24 -4.56 -22.63 -0.12
C VAL A 24 -4.91 -22.33 -1.59
N SER A 25 -3.96 -21.81 -2.36
CA SER A 25 -4.08 -21.66 -3.82
C SER A 25 -3.03 -22.50 -4.55
N THR A 26 -3.44 -23.09 -5.68
CA THR A 26 -2.53 -23.82 -6.59
C THR A 26 -1.75 -22.89 -7.52
N LYS A 27 -2.20 -21.65 -7.69
CA LYS A 27 -1.61 -20.66 -8.59
C LYS A 27 -1.18 -19.41 -7.83
N ARG A 28 -0.09 -18.81 -8.29
CA ARG A 28 0.36 -17.51 -7.81
C ARG A 28 -0.56 -16.41 -8.34
N PHE A 29 -0.91 -15.48 -7.47
CA PHE A 29 -1.73 -14.33 -7.81
C PHE A 29 -0.87 -13.21 -8.36
N PHE A 30 -1.25 -12.68 -9.52
CA PHE A 30 -0.65 -11.51 -10.13
C PHE A 30 -1.76 -10.56 -10.54
N ASP A 31 -1.59 -9.28 -10.24
CA ASP A 31 -2.51 -8.22 -10.63
C ASP A 31 -1.77 -7.22 -11.52
N ASP A 32 -1.58 -7.60 -12.77
CA ASP A 32 -0.86 -6.79 -13.75
C ASP A 32 -1.64 -5.52 -14.16
N VAL A 33 -2.93 -5.44 -13.80
CA VAL A 33 -3.78 -4.27 -14.08
C VAL A 33 -3.43 -3.14 -13.12
N ASN A 34 -3.40 -3.42 -11.81
CA ASN A 34 -3.08 -2.41 -10.81
C ASN A 34 -1.58 -2.32 -10.52
N PHE A 35 -0.86 -3.43 -10.71
CA PHE A 35 0.57 -3.56 -10.41
C PHE A 35 1.30 -4.19 -11.61
N PRO A 36 1.47 -3.45 -12.73
CA PRO A 36 2.11 -3.98 -13.95
C PRO A 36 3.58 -4.41 -13.75
N LYS A 37 4.22 -3.95 -12.67
CA LYS A 37 5.59 -4.34 -12.30
C LYS A 37 5.63 -5.45 -11.24
N GLY A 38 4.48 -5.90 -10.76
CA GLY A 38 4.31 -6.86 -9.66
C GLY A 38 4.44 -6.25 -8.26
N PHE A 39 3.98 -7.00 -7.26
CA PHE A 39 3.91 -6.54 -5.87
C PHE A 39 5.28 -6.23 -5.26
N LYS A 40 6.32 -7.03 -5.60
CA LYS A 40 7.68 -6.84 -5.07
C LYS A 40 8.36 -5.55 -5.54
N ARG A 41 7.94 -5.00 -6.68
CA ARG A 41 8.59 -3.82 -7.31
C ARG A 41 7.77 -2.54 -7.22
N CYS A 42 6.53 -2.60 -6.70
CA CYS A 42 5.70 -1.41 -6.54
C CYS A 42 6.17 -0.49 -5.40
N GLY A 43 6.89 -1.04 -4.41
CA GLY A 43 7.39 -0.29 -3.25
C GLY A 43 6.38 -0.14 -2.11
N ASP A 44 5.11 -0.49 -2.32
CA ASP A 44 4.08 -0.44 -1.28
C ASP A 44 4.06 -1.68 -0.39
N PHE A 45 4.56 -2.82 -0.87
CA PHE A 45 4.61 -4.08 -0.14
C PHE A 45 6.06 -4.45 0.21
N THR A 46 6.25 -4.99 1.40
CA THR A 46 7.47 -5.70 1.77
C THR A 46 7.57 -7.02 0.99
N ASN A 47 8.78 -7.58 0.89
CA ASN A 47 8.99 -8.83 0.16
C ASN A 47 8.15 -9.99 0.73
N LYS A 48 7.96 -10.03 2.06
CA LYS A 48 7.12 -11.02 2.75
C LYS A 48 5.63 -10.84 2.43
N GLU A 49 5.14 -9.60 2.45
CA GLU A 49 3.76 -9.29 2.09
C GLU A 49 3.47 -9.65 0.63
N ALA A 50 4.37 -9.27 -0.28
CA ALA A 50 4.24 -9.60 -1.69
C ALA A 50 4.18 -11.12 -1.90
N GLU A 51 5.03 -11.89 -1.22
CA GLU A 51 5.00 -13.35 -1.29
C GLU A 51 3.70 -13.95 -0.73
N LEU A 52 3.19 -13.43 0.38
CA LEU A 52 1.90 -13.86 0.93
C LEU A 52 0.75 -13.56 -0.02
N LEU A 53 0.74 -12.37 -0.63
CA LEU A 53 -0.29 -11.99 -1.60
C LEU A 53 -0.20 -12.84 -2.86
N GLU A 54 1.00 -13.15 -3.34
CA GLU A 54 1.22 -14.07 -4.45
C GLU A 54 0.74 -15.50 -4.09
N GLN A 55 0.93 -15.97 -2.86
CA GLN A 55 0.53 -17.32 -2.44
C GLN A 55 -0.98 -17.46 -2.20
N HIS A 56 -1.58 -16.51 -1.50
CA HIS A 56 -2.96 -16.62 -1.01
C HIS A 56 -3.95 -15.73 -1.79
N GLY A 57 -3.47 -14.78 -2.58
CA GLY A 57 -4.31 -13.76 -3.24
C GLY A 57 -5.39 -14.32 -4.15
N HIS A 58 -5.15 -15.49 -4.78
CA HIS A 58 -6.16 -16.11 -5.65
C HIS A 58 -7.35 -16.65 -4.84
N ALA A 59 -7.07 -17.30 -3.69
CA ALA A 59 -8.10 -17.78 -2.78
C ALA A 59 -8.86 -16.60 -2.14
N LEU A 60 -8.14 -15.58 -1.68
CA LEU A 60 -8.74 -14.36 -1.11
C LEU A 60 -9.66 -13.66 -2.11
N LYS A 61 -9.23 -13.54 -3.37
CA LYS A 61 -10.05 -12.99 -4.45
C LYS A 61 -11.30 -13.83 -4.70
N ALA A 62 -11.16 -15.15 -4.79
CA ALA A 62 -12.28 -16.05 -5.04
C ALA A 62 -13.34 -16.01 -3.92
N LEU A 63 -12.90 -15.88 -2.66
CA LEU A 63 -13.78 -15.70 -1.50
C LEU A 63 -14.49 -14.35 -1.54
N MET A 64 -13.76 -13.28 -1.87
CA MET A 64 -14.33 -11.93 -1.98
C MET A 64 -15.34 -11.81 -3.12
N GLU A 65 -15.05 -12.42 -4.27
CA GLU A 65 -15.98 -12.50 -5.41
C GLU A 65 -17.15 -13.47 -5.18
N GLY A 66 -17.13 -14.24 -4.08
CA GLY A 66 -18.15 -15.26 -3.78
C GLY A 66 -18.09 -16.48 -4.72
N THR A 67 -17.00 -16.65 -5.46
CA THR A 67 -16.77 -17.82 -6.34
C THR A 67 -16.48 -19.06 -5.51
N GLN A 68 -15.80 -18.90 -4.37
CA GLN A 68 -15.65 -19.94 -3.35
C GLN A 68 -16.44 -19.60 -2.10
N LEU A 69 -17.03 -20.63 -1.49
CA LEU A 69 -17.66 -20.54 -0.18
C LEU A 69 -16.60 -20.70 0.92
N PRO A 70 -16.68 -19.93 2.01
CA PRO A 70 -15.78 -20.09 3.15
C PRO A 70 -16.02 -21.46 3.80
N GLY A 71 -14.96 -22.26 3.90
CA GLY A 71 -14.99 -23.58 4.53
C GLY A 71 -14.42 -23.56 5.95
N THR A 72 -13.57 -22.58 6.27
CA THR A 72 -12.94 -22.45 7.57
C THR A 72 -13.43 -21.21 8.32
N PRO A 73 -13.36 -21.18 9.66
CA PRO A 73 -13.75 -20.00 10.44
C PRO A 73 -12.91 -18.76 10.08
N ASP A 74 -11.63 -18.93 9.73
CA ASP A 74 -10.79 -17.82 9.26
C ASP A 74 -11.29 -17.24 7.93
N GLU A 75 -11.76 -18.10 7.01
CA GLU A 75 -12.32 -17.65 5.72
C GLU A 75 -13.66 -16.92 5.92
N ASP A 76 -14.52 -17.40 6.82
CA ASP A 76 -15.77 -16.73 7.16
C ASP A 76 -15.52 -15.35 7.77
N GLN A 77 -14.54 -15.25 8.68
CA GLN A 77 -14.10 -13.98 9.24
C GLN A 77 -13.57 -13.05 8.14
N PHE A 78 -12.71 -13.55 7.26
CA PHE A 78 -12.18 -12.77 6.15
C PHE A 78 -13.28 -12.20 5.26
N VAL A 79 -14.31 -12.98 4.93
CA VAL A 79 -15.45 -12.49 4.13
C VAL A 79 -16.15 -11.34 4.84
N LYS A 80 -16.45 -11.47 6.14
CA LYS A 80 -17.06 -10.39 6.94
C LYS A 80 -16.18 -9.13 6.99
N VAL A 81 -14.86 -9.29 7.13
CA VAL A 81 -13.89 -8.18 7.09
C VAL A 81 -13.88 -7.52 5.72
N SER A 82 -13.89 -8.30 4.65
CA SER A 82 -13.88 -7.79 3.27
C SER A 82 -15.15 -6.98 2.93
N GLN A 83 -16.28 -7.33 3.55
CA GLN A 83 -17.55 -6.60 3.46
C GLN A 83 -17.60 -5.35 4.35
N GLY A 84 -16.59 -5.14 5.21
CA GLY A 84 -16.55 -4.02 6.17
C GLY A 84 -17.38 -4.24 7.43
N ALA A 85 -17.85 -5.47 7.70
CA ALA A 85 -18.61 -5.80 8.90
C ALA A 85 -17.71 -5.99 10.14
N LEU A 86 -16.44 -6.35 9.92
CA LEU A 86 -15.44 -6.57 10.97
C LEU A 86 -14.12 -5.86 10.64
N ALA A 87 -13.35 -5.53 11.67
CA ALA A 87 -12.00 -4.99 11.50
C ALA A 87 -11.00 -6.13 11.18
N PRO A 88 -10.05 -5.90 10.26
CA PRO A 88 -9.02 -6.88 9.95
C PRO A 88 -8.13 -7.14 11.19
N SER A 89 -8.02 -8.40 11.61
CA SER A 89 -7.21 -8.80 12.77
C SER A 89 -5.98 -9.59 12.37
N THR A 90 -6.06 -10.35 11.27
CA THR A 90 -4.98 -11.22 10.81
C THR A 90 -4.09 -10.49 9.80
N THR A 91 -2.85 -10.94 9.68
CA THR A 91 -1.90 -10.39 8.70
C THR A 91 -2.43 -10.47 7.27
N LEU A 92 -3.14 -11.54 6.90
CA LEU A 92 -3.73 -11.70 5.57
C LEU A 92 -4.88 -10.71 5.33
N GLU A 93 -5.77 -10.53 6.30
CA GLU A 93 -6.85 -9.55 6.20
C GLU A 93 -6.32 -8.12 6.07
N LEU A 94 -5.32 -7.75 6.89
CA LEU A 94 -4.66 -6.44 6.83
C LEU A 94 -3.99 -6.22 5.48
N LEU A 95 -3.29 -7.23 4.99
CA LEU A 95 -2.62 -7.22 3.69
C LEU A 95 -3.63 -7.10 2.54
N TRP A 96 -4.74 -7.82 2.60
CA TRP A 96 -5.80 -7.75 1.59
C TRP A 96 -6.51 -6.40 1.60
N ALA A 97 -6.77 -5.83 2.77
CA ALA A 97 -7.34 -4.49 2.90
C ALA A 97 -6.40 -3.43 2.29
N LYS A 98 -5.09 -3.56 2.57
CA LYS A 98 -4.04 -2.73 1.96
C LYS A 98 -4.02 -2.87 0.43
N TYR A 99 -4.01 -4.11 -0.09
CA TYR A 99 -4.09 -4.38 -1.52
C TYR A 99 -5.34 -3.76 -2.15
N THR A 100 -6.52 -3.97 -1.56
CA THR A 100 -7.78 -3.43 -2.08
C THR A 100 -7.78 -1.91 -2.13
N LYS A 101 -7.19 -1.25 -1.12
CA LYS A 101 -7.05 0.22 -1.09
C LYS A 101 -6.12 0.72 -2.20
N LEU A 102 -4.99 0.06 -2.42
CA LEU A 102 -4.02 0.44 -3.46
C LEU A 102 -4.56 0.15 -4.87
N ALA A 103 -5.22 -0.99 -5.05
CA ALA A 103 -5.85 -1.40 -6.31
C ALA A 103 -6.99 -0.46 -6.74
N LYS A 104 -7.74 0.12 -5.79
CA LYS A 104 -8.75 1.15 -6.09
C LYS A 104 -8.16 2.47 -6.62
N GLY A 105 -6.84 2.63 -6.54
CA GLY A 105 -6.15 3.85 -6.94
C GLY A 105 -6.34 5.00 -5.95
N LYS A 106 -5.50 6.02 -6.08
CA LYS A 106 -5.67 7.28 -5.34
C LYS A 106 -6.83 8.05 -5.98
N PRO A 107 -7.78 8.59 -5.20
CA PRO A 107 -8.78 9.49 -5.75
C PRO A 107 -8.07 10.68 -6.39
N PHE A 108 -8.31 10.90 -7.68
CA PHE A 108 -7.81 12.07 -8.38
C PHE A 108 -8.59 13.29 -7.90
N TYR A 109 -8.03 14.03 -6.95
CA TYR A 109 -8.52 15.36 -6.64
C TYR A 109 -8.03 16.27 -7.75
N ALA A 110 -8.85 16.45 -8.78
CA ALA A 110 -8.65 17.56 -9.70
C ALA A 110 -8.67 18.83 -8.85
N VAL A 111 -7.54 19.52 -8.75
CA VAL A 111 -7.57 20.95 -8.41
C VAL A 111 -8.36 21.56 -9.56
N VAL A 112 -9.63 21.87 -9.33
CA VAL A 112 -10.35 22.80 -10.20
C VAL A 112 -9.57 24.09 -10.09
N GLY A 113 -8.63 24.28 -11.02
CA GLY A 113 -8.08 25.58 -11.28
C GLY A 113 -9.27 26.45 -11.62
N THR A 114 -9.56 27.44 -10.79
CA THR A 114 -10.35 28.59 -11.22
C THR A 114 -9.67 29.10 -12.48
N ILE A 115 -10.23 28.73 -13.63
CA ILE A 115 -9.93 29.42 -14.88
C ILE A 115 -10.35 30.84 -14.56
N HIS A 116 -9.39 31.71 -14.28
CA HIS A 116 -9.61 33.15 -14.30
C HIS A 116 -9.86 33.51 -15.76
N THR A 117 -11.02 33.12 -16.28
CA THR A 117 -11.63 33.87 -17.36
C THR A 117 -11.82 35.24 -16.76
N HIS A 118 -10.99 36.18 -17.20
CA HIS A 118 -11.19 37.62 -17.09
C HIS A 118 -12.56 37.98 -17.69
N ASN A 119 -13.64 37.58 -17.02
CA ASN A 119 -14.97 38.08 -17.24
C ASN A 119 -15.12 39.25 -16.28
N LYS A 120 -14.98 40.44 -16.85
CA LYS A 120 -15.07 41.71 -16.14
C LYS A 120 -16.52 41.92 -15.68
N SER A 121 -16.89 41.39 -14.51
CA SER A 121 -17.92 41.98 -13.65
C SER A 121 -18.08 41.23 -12.33
N ALA A 122 -17.82 41.99 -11.26
CA ALA A 122 -18.47 41.93 -9.96
C ALA A 122 -18.26 40.67 -9.09
N SER A 123 -17.19 40.66 -8.30
CA SER A 123 -17.27 40.31 -6.87
C SER A 123 -16.06 40.87 -6.11
N ALA A 124 -16.37 41.55 -5.00
CA ALA A 124 -15.50 42.12 -3.98
C ALA A 124 -14.03 41.62 -3.96
N ALA A 125 -13.11 42.55 -4.22
CA ALA A 125 -11.69 42.39 -3.94
C ALA A 125 -11.48 42.32 -2.42
N ILE A 126 -10.99 41.18 -1.95
CA ILE A 126 -10.17 41.12 -0.74
C ILE A 126 -8.72 41.11 -1.21
N GLU A 127 -8.10 42.28 -1.18
CA GLU A 127 -6.66 42.43 -1.34
C GLU A 127 -6.03 42.02 -0.01
N THR A 128 -5.39 40.86 0.02
CA THR A 128 -4.40 40.58 1.06
C THR A 128 -3.03 40.83 0.44
N ASP A 129 -2.58 42.07 0.55
CA ASP A 129 -1.17 42.43 0.41
C ASP A 129 -0.41 41.70 1.51
N ILE A 130 0.30 40.63 1.13
CA ILE A 130 1.28 39.99 2.00
C ILE A 130 2.62 40.59 1.59
N ASP A 131 2.98 41.70 2.24
CA ASP A 131 4.33 42.25 2.18
C ASP A 131 5.29 41.23 2.77
N PHE A 132 6.13 40.65 1.91
CA PHE A 132 7.28 39.86 2.32
C PHE A 132 8.37 40.85 2.73
N ASP A 133 8.35 41.25 4.00
CA ASP A 133 9.42 42.06 4.59
C ASP A 133 10.73 41.26 4.56
N ASP A 134 11.62 41.74 3.69
CA ASP A 134 13.08 41.70 3.72
C ASP A 134 13.66 40.94 4.93
N ILE A 135 13.97 39.66 4.74
CA ILE A 135 14.88 38.96 5.66
C ILE A 135 16.28 39.41 5.26
N ASP A 136 16.79 40.34 6.07
CA ASP A 136 18.14 40.89 6.05
C ASP A 136 19.16 39.75 6.18
N ASP A 137 19.72 39.35 5.03
CA ASP A 137 20.81 38.39 4.92
C ASP A 137 22.11 39.14 5.19
N GLY A 138 22.41 39.37 6.47
CA GLY A 138 23.56 40.16 6.90
C GLY A 138 23.96 39.91 8.34
N GLU A 139 24.96 39.03 8.53
CA GLU A 139 26.24 39.39 9.18
C GLU A 139 27.19 38.18 9.17
N ASP A 140 28.27 38.30 8.39
CA ASP A 140 29.49 37.50 8.52
C ASP A 140 30.10 37.73 9.90
N ILE A 141 29.99 36.75 10.80
CA ILE A 141 30.81 36.69 12.02
C ILE A 141 32.08 35.92 11.66
N ASP A 142 33.07 36.66 11.17
CA ASP A 142 34.48 36.27 11.14
C ASP A 142 35.10 36.59 12.52
N ASP A 143 34.86 35.73 13.52
CA ASP A 143 35.66 35.73 14.75
C ASP A 143 36.68 34.58 14.68
N ASN A 144 37.77 34.87 13.96
CA ASN A 144 39.07 34.32 14.34
C ASN A 144 39.43 34.95 15.70
N ASP A 145 39.38 34.17 16.78
CA ASP A 145 40.27 34.42 17.92
C ASP A 145 40.95 33.12 18.32
N ASP A 146 42.27 33.18 18.18
CA ASP A 146 43.24 32.18 18.56
C ASP A 146 43.12 31.85 20.06
N ASN A 147 43.08 30.57 20.41
CA ASN A 147 43.77 30.13 21.63
C ASN A 147 44.32 28.71 21.46
N ASP A 148 45.61 28.71 21.13
CA ASP A 148 46.60 27.70 21.49
C ASP A 148 46.49 27.36 22.97
N ASP A 149 46.13 26.12 23.29
CA ASP A 149 46.52 25.49 24.55
C ASP A 149 46.87 24.03 24.32
N ASN A 150 48.02 23.87 23.66
CA ASN A 150 48.90 22.71 23.77
C ASN A 150 49.38 22.52 25.22
N ALA A 151 48.58 21.86 26.06
CA ALA A 151 49.06 21.35 27.34
C ALA A 151 49.62 19.93 27.18
N LYS A 152 50.95 19.86 27.12
CA LYS A 152 51.75 18.68 27.42
C LYS A 152 51.63 18.34 28.92
N ASP A 153 51.28 17.10 29.25
CA ASP A 153 52.12 16.13 29.99
C ASP A 153 51.40 14.79 30.14
#